data_AF-A0A8J7G0W6-F1
#
_entry.id   AF-A0A8J7G0W6-F1
#
_cell.length_a   1.000
_cell.length_b   1.000
_cell.length_c   1.000
_cell.angle_alpha   90.00
_cell.angle_beta   90.00
_cell.angle_gamma   90.00
#
_symmetry.space_group_name_H-M   'P 1'
#
loop_
_entity.id
_entity.type
_entity.pdbx_description
1 polymer ?
#
loop_
_entity_poly.entity_id
_entity_poly.type
_entity_poly.pdbx_seq_one_letter_code
_entity_poly.pdbx_strand_id
1 'polypeptide(L)'
;MGQIVFYEGNGGSQNIVHTIDDSPGQDFHLRQNDEARSVKLLNVRQGCFIEVFDHPEGQRSDDFCVIEVRRSSSEYTVNTFERSYDDEYVIVSYANNNGLDGKVSRVRVN
;
A
#
# COMPACT_ATOMS: atom_id res chain seq x y z
N MET A 1 16.44 7.01 -2.13
CA MET A 1 14.98 6.90 -2.35
C MET A 1 14.65 5.44 -2.37
N GLY A 2 13.71 5.04 -1.54
CA GLY A 2 13.13 3.70 -1.60
C GLY A 2 12.14 3.58 -2.74
N GLN A 3 11.75 2.35 -3.06
CA GLN A 3 10.70 2.07 -4.03
C GLN A 3 9.53 1.35 -3.37
N ILE A 4 8.33 1.71 -3.80
CA ILE A 4 7.07 1.09 -3.40
C ILE A 4 6.48 0.48 -4.67
N VAL A 5 6.39 -0.86 -4.70
CA VAL A 5 5.97 -1.62 -5.88
C VAL A 5 4.67 -2.34 -5.58
N PHE A 6 3.60 -1.94 -6.27
CA PHE A 6 2.26 -2.52 -6.13
C PHE A 6 2.08 -3.70 -7.07
N TYR A 7 1.43 -4.74 -6.59
CA TYR A 7 1.23 -6.00 -7.32
C TYR A 7 -0.25 -6.38 -7.40
N GLU A 8 -0.61 -7.00 -8.52
CA GLU A 8 -1.95 -7.54 -8.78
C GLU A 8 -2.25 -8.74 -7.89
N GLY A 9 -1.25 -9.57 -7.59
CA GLY A 9 -1.41 -10.75 -6.75
C GLY A 9 -1.04 -10.48 -5.30
N ASN A 10 -1.56 -11.31 -4.39
CA ASN A 10 -1.11 -11.33 -3.00
C ASN A 10 0.35 -11.81 -2.88
N GLY A 11 1.06 -11.34 -1.85
CA GLY A 11 2.44 -11.72 -1.57
C GLY A 11 3.47 -11.24 -2.60
N GLY A 12 3.21 -10.12 -3.27
CA GLY A 12 4.08 -9.58 -4.32
C GLY A 12 4.13 -10.46 -5.57
N SER A 13 3.01 -11.06 -5.94
CA SER A 13 2.89 -11.97 -7.09
C SER A 13 2.14 -11.34 -8.27
N GLN A 14 2.09 -12.04 -9.41
CA GLN A 14 1.48 -11.56 -10.67
C GLN A 14 2.13 -10.28 -11.20
N ASN A 15 1.36 -9.45 -11.92
CA ASN A 15 1.89 -8.29 -12.60
C ASN A 15 2.15 -7.13 -11.63
N ILE A 16 3.12 -6.28 -11.99
CA ILE A 16 3.32 -4.99 -11.33
C ILE A 16 2.25 -4.03 -11.81
N VAL A 17 1.48 -3.48 -10.87
CA VAL A 17 0.43 -2.49 -11.13
C VAL A 17 1.04 -1.10 -11.29
N HIS A 18 1.93 -0.72 -10.37
CA HIS A 18 2.62 0.58 -10.36
C HIS A 18 3.89 0.51 -9.50
N THR A 19 4.90 1.28 -9.87
CA THR A 19 6.07 1.56 -9.04
C THR A 19 6.20 3.05 -8.81
N ILE A 20 6.38 3.46 -7.56
CA ILE A 20 6.64 4.83 -7.14
C ILE A 20 7.86 4.87 -6.21
N ASP A 21 8.38 6.06 -5.92
CA ASP A 21 9.35 6.26 -4.84
C ASP A 21 8.66 6.66 -3.52
N ASP A 22 9.44 6.76 -2.44
CA ASP A 22 8.95 7.08 -1.10
C ASP A 22 8.88 8.58 -0.77
N SER A 23 8.85 9.45 -1.79
CA SER A 23 8.75 10.90 -1.58
C SER A 23 7.44 11.27 -0.89
N PRO A 24 7.47 12.15 0.14
CA PRO A 24 6.27 12.62 0.81
C PRO A 24 5.41 13.51 -0.09
N GLY A 25 4.10 13.54 0.18
CA GLY A 25 3.14 14.42 -0.49
C GLY A 25 2.60 13.89 -1.81
N GLN A 26 2.82 12.61 -2.12
CA GLN A 26 2.22 11.99 -3.31
C GLN A 26 0.77 11.64 -3.03
N ASP A 27 -0.12 11.98 -3.96
CA ASP A 27 -1.55 11.67 -3.92
C ASP A 27 -2.04 11.46 -5.36
N PHE A 28 -2.40 10.22 -5.71
CA PHE A 28 -2.67 9.86 -7.10
C PHE A 28 -3.58 8.63 -7.22
N HIS A 29 -4.19 8.48 -8.40
CA HIS A 29 -4.92 7.27 -8.78
C HIS A 29 -3.97 6.22 -9.37
N LEU A 30 -4.22 4.95 -9.08
CA LEU A 30 -3.44 3.89 -9.72
C LEU A 30 -3.65 3.89 -11.24
N ARG A 31 -2.59 3.59 -12.01
CA ARG A 31 -2.67 3.52 -13.47
C ARG A 31 -3.62 2.42 -13.95
N GLN A 32 -3.59 1.29 -13.24
CA GLN A 32 -4.56 0.22 -13.37
C GLN A 32 -5.38 0.24 -12.09
N ASN A 33 -6.57 0.84 -12.18
CA ASN A 33 -7.54 0.90 -11.10
C ASN A 33 -7.97 -0.53 -10.75
N ASP A 34 -8.26 -0.78 -9.48
CA ASP A 34 -8.91 -2.03 -9.04
C ASP A 34 -8.11 -3.32 -9.27
N GLU A 35 -6.77 -3.22 -9.34
CA GLU A 35 -5.92 -4.40 -9.52
C GLU A 35 -5.02 -4.68 -8.32
N ALA A 36 -4.60 -3.66 -7.56
CA ALA A 36 -3.59 -3.86 -6.52
C ALA A 36 -4.11 -4.64 -5.31
N ARG A 37 -3.32 -5.63 -4.87
CA ARG A 37 -3.61 -6.50 -3.71
C ARG A 37 -2.48 -6.58 -2.70
N SER A 38 -1.25 -6.32 -3.13
CA SER A 38 -0.10 -6.33 -2.23
C SER A 38 0.96 -5.31 -2.63
N VAL A 39 1.92 -5.07 -1.74
CA VAL A 39 3.01 -4.12 -1.99
C VAL A 39 4.34 -4.63 -1.46
N LYS A 40 5.39 -4.40 -2.25
CA LYS A 40 6.78 -4.60 -1.86
C LYS A 40 7.45 -3.26 -1.60
N LEU A 41 8.10 -3.16 -0.46
CA LEU A 41 8.83 -1.99 0.03
C LEU A 41 10.33 -2.29 -0.12
N LEU A 42 11.02 -1.52 -0.96
CA LEU A 42 12.45 -1.68 -1.24
C LEU A 42 13.22 -0.46 -0.72
N ASN A 43 13.92 -0.59 0.41
CA ASN A 43 14.65 0.51 1.06
C ASN A 43 13.79 1.75 1.32
N VAL A 44 12.48 1.56 1.58
CA VAL A 44 11.55 2.65 1.92
C VAL A 44 11.94 3.24 3.26
N ARG A 45 11.92 4.57 3.36
CA ARG A 45 12.31 5.30 4.58
C ARG A 45 11.44 4.93 5.78
N GLN A 46 12.07 4.91 6.95
CA GLN A 46 11.37 4.89 8.23
C GLN A 46 10.46 6.14 8.36
N GLY A 47 9.27 5.96 8.92
CA GLY A 47 8.26 7.01 9.07
C GLY A 47 7.49 7.31 7.78
N CYS A 48 7.64 6.50 6.73
CA CYS A 48 6.79 6.58 5.54
C CYS A 48 5.39 6.03 5.87
N PHE A 49 4.36 6.78 5.52
CA PHE A 49 2.96 6.35 5.56
C PHE A 49 2.46 6.12 4.15
N ILE A 50 2.02 4.90 3.88
CA ILE A 50 1.43 4.51 2.60
C ILE A 50 -0.03 4.18 2.87
N GLU A 51 -0.93 4.99 2.33
CA GLU A 51 -2.37 4.79 2.46
C GLU A 51 -2.93 4.34 1.10
N VAL A 52 -3.70 3.26 1.10
CA VAL A 52 -4.44 2.78 -0.08
C VAL A 52 -5.93 2.79 0.20
N PHE A 53 -6.73 3.22 -0.77
CA PHE A 53 -8.17 3.44 -0.61
C PHE A 53 -8.94 2.77 -1.75
N ASP A 54 -10.09 2.17 -1.43
CA ASP A 54 -11.10 1.78 -2.42
C ASP A 54 -11.75 3.03 -3.04
N HIS A 55 -12.19 3.96 -2.19
CA HIS A 55 -12.86 5.16 -2.66
C HIS A 55 -11.92 6.07 -3.50
N PRO A 56 -12.33 6.51 -4.72
CA PRO A 56 -11.47 7.31 -5.62
C PRO A 56 -11.10 8.68 -5.03
N GLU A 57 -11.95 9.25 -4.19
CA GLU A 57 -11.62 10.49 -3.45
C GLU A 57 -10.78 10.29 -2.17
N GLY A 58 -10.37 9.05 -1.86
CA GLY A 58 -9.59 8.73 -0.65
C GLY A 58 -10.38 8.98 0.64
N GLN A 59 -11.68 8.69 0.61
CA GLN A 59 -12.57 8.79 1.77
C GLN A 59 -12.42 7.57 2.66
N ARG A 60 -12.43 7.77 3.97
CA ARG A 60 -12.34 6.69 4.97
C ARG A 60 -13.70 6.09 5.36
N SER A 61 -14.76 6.46 4.64
CA SER A 61 -16.08 5.84 4.75
C SER A 61 -16.17 4.50 4.02
N ASP A 62 -15.16 4.16 3.22
CA ASP A 62 -15.02 2.86 2.54
C ASP A 62 -13.75 2.14 2.96
N ASP A 63 -13.45 0.98 2.35
CA ASP A 63 -12.25 0.20 2.64
C ASP A 63 -10.96 1.02 2.43
N PHE A 64 -10.06 0.95 3.43
CA PHE A 64 -8.73 1.53 3.32
C PHE A 64 -7.71 0.76 4.17
N CYS A 65 -6.45 0.84 3.75
CA CYS A 65 -5.33 0.27 4.49
C CYS A 65 -4.23 1.32 4.65
N VAL A 66 -3.68 1.42 5.85
CA VAL A 66 -2.56 2.30 6.20
C VAL A 66 -1.37 1.44 6.59
N ILE A 67 -0.25 1.65 5.91
CA ILE A 67 1.02 0.98 6.17
C ILE A 67 2.00 2.04 6.68
N GLU A 68 2.40 1.92 7.95
CA GLU A 68 3.45 2.73 8.57
C GLU A 68 4.76 1.96 8.56
N VAL A 69 5.80 2.51 7.95
CA VAL A 69 7.13 1.89 7.92
C VAL A 69 7.91 2.24 9.20
N ARG A 70 7.99 1.30 10.14
CA ARG A 70 8.74 1.44 11.40
C ARG A 70 10.23 1.28 11.23
N ARG A 71 10.68 0.46 10.28
CA ARG A 71 12.10 0.21 10.04
C ARG A 71 12.35 -0.03 8.56
N SER A 72 13.32 0.68 7.99
CA SER A 72 13.73 0.44 6.61
C SER A 72 14.42 -0.91 6.46
N SER A 73 14.13 -1.62 5.38
CA SER A 73 14.75 -2.89 5.01
C SER A 73 15.09 -2.92 3.52
N SER A 74 16.00 -3.82 3.11
CA SER A 74 16.31 -4.01 1.69
C SER A 74 15.09 -4.43 0.88
N GLU A 75 14.25 -5.28 1.47
CA GLU A 75 12.99 -5.75 0.93
C GLU A 75 12.04 -6.10 2.09
N TYR A 76 10.78 -5.69 1.98
CA TYR A 76 9.69 -6.13 2.85
C TYR A 76 8.40 -6.22 2.05
N THR A 77 7.60 -7.27 2.24
CA THR A 77 6.35 -7.46 1.51
C THR A 77 5.17 -7.42 2.46
N VAL A 78 4.26 -6.48 2.22
CA VAL A 78 2.91 -6.51 2.81
C VAL A 78 2.06 -7.43 1.92
N ASN A 79 1.71 -8.60 2.45
CA ASN A 79 1.14 -9.69 1.63
C ASN A 79 -0.26 -9.43 1.08
N THR A 80 -1.06 -8.63 1.77
CA THR A 80 -2.45 -8.29 1.44
C THR A 80 -2.79 -6.96 2.11
N PHE A 81 -3.70 -6.17 1.52
CA PHE A 81 -4.22 -4.97 2.16
C PHE A 81 -5.35 -5.26 3.16
N GLU A 82 -5.86 -6.50 3.20
CA GLU A 82 -7.05 -6.88 3.99
C GLU A 82 -6.74 -7.45 5.38
N ARG A 83 -5.52 -7.27 5.90
CA ARG A 83 -5.12 -7.78 7.21
C ARG A 83 -4.32 -6.78 8.01
N SER A 84 -4.82 -6.49 9.22
CA SER A 84 -4.07 -5.72 10.21
C SER A 84 -3.03 -6.57 10.95
N TYR A 85 -1.83 -6.03 11.13
CA TYR A 85 -0.76 -6.62 11.93
C TYR A 85 0.31 -5.58 12.30
N ASP A 86 1.15 -5.90 13.28
CA ASP A 86 2.29 -5.08 13.72
C ASP A 86 3.50 -6.00 13.88
N ASP A 87 4.60 -5.64 13.24
CA ASP A 87 5.88 -6.31 13.39
C ASP A 87 7.05 -5.30 13.50
N GLU A 88 8.28 -5.80 13.42
CA GLU A 88 9.48 -4.97 13.54
C GLU A 88 9.62 -3.92 12.42
N TYR A 89 9.06 -4.19 11.23
CA TYR A 89 9.26 -3.39 10.03
C TYR A 89 8.09 -2.45 9.74
N VAL A 90 6.86 -2.90 9.98
CA VAL A 90 5.65 -2.14 9.64
C VAL A 90 4.52 -2.29 10.65
N ILE A 91 3.64 -1.29 10.67
CA ILE A 91 2.28 -1.42 11.19
C ILE A 91 1.33 -1.36 10.00
N VAL A 92 0.48 -2.38 9.86
CA VAL A 92 -0.56 -2.42 8.85
C VAL A 92 -1.91 -2.33 9.55
N SER A 93 -2.69 -1.31 9.19
CA SER A 93 -4.02 -1.03 9.74
C SER A 93 -5.04 -1.05 8.62
N TYR A 94 -5.86 -2.10 8.56
CA TYR A 94 -6.93 -2.27 7.60
C TYR A 94 -8.30 -1.97 8.24
N ALA A 95 -9.11 -1.16 7.55
CA ALA A 95 -10.51 -0.92 7.87
C ALA A 95 -11.39 -1.53 6.78
N ASN A 96 -12.26 -2.46 7.17
CA ASN A 96 -13.11 -3.23 6.25
C ASN A 96 -14.54 -2.67 6.20
N ASN A 97 -15.08 -2.57 4.99
CA ASN A 97 -16.49 -2.41 4.66
C ASN A 97 -16.96 -3.54 3.73
N ASN A 98 -16.27 -3.76 2.60
CA ASN A 98 -16.63 -4.77 1.60
C ASN A 98 -15.42 -5.41 0.86
N GLY A 99 -14.19 -5.17 1.32
CA GLY A 99 -12.95 -5.76 0.79
C GLY A 99 -12.18 -4.82 -0.12
N LEU A 100 -10.85 -4.85 -0.02
CA LEU A 100 -9.91 -3.89 -0.63
C LEU A 100 -8.96 -4.52 -1.67
N ASP A 101 -8.67 -5.82 -1.55
CA ASP A 101 -7.73 -6.49 -2.43
C ASP A 101 -8.30 -6.57 -3.86
N GLY A 102 -7.76 -5.75 -4.78
CA GLY A 102 -8.25 -5.64 -6.16
C GLY A 102 -9.37 -4.61 -6.29
N LYS A 103 -9.37 -3.58 -5.43
CA LYS A 103 -10.27 -2.41 -5.54
C LYS A 103 -9.57 -1.09 -5.23
N VAL A 104 -8.24 -1.11 -5.09
CA VAL A 104 -7.50 0.11 -4.77
C VAL A 104 -7.63 1.11 -5.92
N SER A 105 -8.25 2.25 -5.64
CA SER A 105 -8.39 3.35 -6.61
C SER A 105 -7.40 4.49 -6.37
N ARG A 106 -7.00 4.72 -5.11
CA ARG A 106 -6.16 5.86 -4.75
C ARG A 106 -5.08 5.50 -3.75
N VAL A 107 -3.93 6.14 -3.90
CA VAL A 107 -2.75 5.96 -3.03
C VAL A 107 -2.27 7.32 -2.54
N ARG A 108 -1.90 7.40 -1.25
CA ARG A 108 -1.19 8.54 -0.65
C ARG A 108 0.11 8.09 -0.01
N VAL A 109 1.16 8.89 -0.15
CA VAL A 109 2.47 8.68 0.49
C VAL A 109 2.89 9.93 1.25
N ASN A 110 3.14 9.79 2.56
CA ASN A 110 3.55 10.88 3.47
C ASN A 110 4.78 10.53 4.28
#